data_AF-A0A250VMB0-F1
#
_entry.id   AF-A0A250VMB0-F1
#
_cell.length_a   1.000
_cell.length_b   1.000
_cell.length_c   1.000
_cell.angle_alpha   90.00
_cell.angle_beta   90.00
_cell.angle_gamma   90.00
#
_symmetry.space_group_name_H-M   'P 1'
#
loop_
_entity.id
_entity.type
_entity.pdbx_description
1 polymer ?
#
loop_
_entity_poly.entity_id
_entity_poly.type
_entity_poly.pdbx_seq_one_letter_code
_entity_poly.pdbx_strand_id
1 'polypeptide(L)'
;MPPATPITRYWKGEAGRNHGQAGWPWQAPERGSDAVIIPMVAERAGVNHSSIYRRWGDARTMINDLATYRLDPDRGLPDTGDLRADLTTWAQELISHYSIPVNAALLRGGAAAAGEDESDCLRDRRTEAAGFAARPGSTFTGDQVIDLLVAPIVYRAIFLPWTLPEADARTYVDELCNRPA
;
A
#
# COMPACT_ATOMS: atom_id res chain seq x y z
N MET A 1 11.83 -37.57 -8.19
CA MET A 1 11.26 -36.48 -7.37
C MET A 1 11.17 -36.96 -5.93
N PRO A 2 11.95 -36.44 -4.98
CA PRO A 2 11.72 -36.71 -3.56
C PRO A 2 10.69 -35.71 -2.98
N PRO A 3 9.90 -36.08 -1.95
CA PRO A 3 8.92 -35.19 -1.35
C PRO A 3 9.58 -34.14 -0.43
N ALA A 4 8.99 -32.95 -0.40
CA ALA A 4 9.43 -31.80 0.37
C ALA A 4 9.34 -32.04 1.89
N THR A 5 10.39 -31.66 2.62
CA THR A 5 10.46 -31.72 4.09
C THR A 5 9.79 -30.48 4.71
N PRO A 6 8.98 -30.59 5.77
CA PRO A 6 8.39 -29.42 6.43
C PRO A 6 9.44 -28.59 7.19
N ILE A 7 9.31 -27.27 7.11
CA ILE A 7 10.11 -26.28 7.86
C ILE A 7 9.64 -26.28 9.32
N THR A 8 10.08 -27.25 10.12
CA THR A 8 9.85 -27.26 11.57
C THR A 8 11.07 -27.81 12.33
N ARG A 9 12.24 -27.23 12.08
CA ARG A 9 13.43 -27.54 12.90
C ARG A 9 14.35 -26.36 13.11
N TYR A 10 13.89 -25.37 13.88
CA TYR A 10 14.77 -24.51 14.68
C TYR A 10 14.10 -24.27 16.04
N TRP A 11 14.93 -24.27 17.09
CA TRP A 11 14.59 -24.18 18.53
C TRP A 11 14.38 -25.51 19.27
N LYS A 12 15.50 -26.19 19.53
CA LYS A 12 15.66 -27.04 20.72
C LYS A 12 16.60 -26.31 21.69
N GLY A 13 16.02 -25.59 22.65
CA GLY A 13 16.72 -24.90 23.72
C GLY A 13 15.83 -24.88 24.97
N GLU A 14 15.95 -25.96 25.76
CA GLU A 14 15.61 -26.12 27.18
C GLU A 14 14.54 -25.19 27.78
N ALA A 15 13.28 -25.64 27.73
CA ALA A 15 12.23 -25.17 28.62
C ALA A 15 12.33 -25.92 29.97
N GLY A 16 12.82 -25.22 30.98
CA GLY A 16 12.55 -25.54 32.37
C GLY A 16 11.04 -25.43 32.65
N ARG A 17 10.52 -26.47 33.31
CA ARG A 17 9.12 -26.65 33.71
C ARG A 17 8.52 -25.41 34.40
N ASN A 18 7.37 -24.95 33.93
CA ASN A 18 6.22 -24.66 34.79
C ASN A 18 4.92 -24.56 33.98
N HIS A 19 3.90 -25.26 34.45
CA HIS A 19 2.55 -25.32 33.91
C HIS A 19 1.78 -24.03 34.21
N GLY A 20 1.02 -23.52 33.23
CA GLY A 20 -0.07 -22.58 33.48
C GLY A 20 -0.49 -21.73 32.27
N GLN A 21 -1.59 -22.15 31.62
CA GLN A 21 -2.39 -21.43 30.62
C GLN A 21 -1.90 -21.41 29.17
N ALA A 22 -2.63 -22.19 28.35
CA ALA A 22 -2.49 -22.25 26.91
C ALA A 22 -3.25 -21.09 26.25
N GLY A 23 -2.50 -20.10 25.74
CA GLY A 23 -2.93 -19.21 24.67
C GLY A 23 -2.07 -19.51 23.44
N TRP A 24 -2.68 -19.75 22.29
CA TRP A 24 -1.94 -20.03 21.06
C TRP A 24 -1.16 -18.78 20.58
N PRO A 25 -0.01 -18.93 19.86
CA PRO A 25 1.06 -17.94 19.83
C PRO A 25 1.08 -17.10 18.53
N TRP A 26 0.09 -16.25 18.29
CA TRP A 26 0.16 -15.27 17.18
C TRP A 26 -0.15 -13.83 17.59
N GLN A 27 -0.15 -13.52 18.89
CA GLN A 27 0.07 -12.14 19.29
C GLN A 27 1.57 -11.84 19.13
N ALA A 28 2.02 -11.61 17.89
CA ALA A 28 3.23 -10.85 17.72
C ALA A 28 2.96 -9.48 18.36
N PRO A 29 3.66 -9.08 19.43
CA PRO A 29 3.50 -7.72 19.92
C PRO A 29 3.87 -6.80 18.76
N GLU A 30 3.08 -5.78 18.46
CA GLU A 30 3.37 -4.81 17.39
C GLU A 30 4.81 -4.27 17.48
N ARG A 31 5.33 -4.18 18.71
CA ARG A 31 6.73 -3.85 19.02
C ARG A 31 7.78 -4.77 18.37
N GLY A 32 7.44 -6.02 18.07
CA GLY A 32 8.32 -6.98 17.41
C GLY A 32 8.58 -6.62 15.96
N SER A 33 7.56 -6.11 15.26
CA SER A 33 7.69 -5.58 13.90
C SER A 33 8.47 -4.27 13.91
N ASP A 34 8.19 -3.38 14.88
CA ASP A 34 8.93 -2.12 15.03
C ASP A 34 10.43 -2.32 15.25
N ALA A 35 10.79 -3.31 16.09
CA ALA A 35 12.16 -3.65 16.42
C ALA A 35 12.98 -4.16 15.22
N VAL A 36 12.32 -4.55 14.12
CA VAL A 36 12.98 -4.97 12.88
C VAL A 36 12.92 -3.87 11.83
N ILE A 37 11.76 -3.24 11.64
CA ILE A 37 11.54 -2.28 10.54
C ILE A 37 12.30 -0.96 10.77
N ILE A 38 12.22 -0.35 11.96
CA ILE A 38 12.85 0.97 12.20
C ILE A 38 14.38 0.91 12.03
N PRO A 39 15.10 -0.07 12.61
CA PRO A 39 16.53 -0.22 12.37
C PRO A 39 16.89 -0.35 10.89
N MET A 40 16.15 -1.16 10.14
CA MET A 40 16.38 -1.35 8.70
C MET A 40 16.18 -0.05 7.90
N VAL A 41 15.14 0.72 8.22
CA VAL A 41 14.89 2.01 7.56
C VAL A 41 15.96 3.05 7.92
N ALA A 42 16.36 3.12 9.18
CA ALA A 42 17.39 4.04 9.66
C ALA A 42 18.75 3.78 9.00
N GLU A 43 19.17 2.51 8.95
CA GLU A 43 20.40 2.08 8.28
C GLU A 43 20.40 2.48 6.80
N ARG A 44 19.30 2.22 6.08
CA ARG A 44 19.19 2.52 4.65
C ARG A 44 19.08 4.01 4.35
N ALA A 45 18.47 4.79 5.24
CA ALA A 45 18.37 6.25 5.12
C ALA A 45 19.61 6.99 5.64
N GLY A 46 20.57 6.29 6.27
CA GLY A 46 21.77 6.89 6.83
C GLY A 46 21.51 7.80 8.04
N VAL A 47 20.43 7.53 8.80
CA VAL A 47 20.03 8.34 9.97
C VAL A 47 20.07 7.51 11.25
N ASN A 48 20.15 8.17 12.41
CA ASN A 48 20.15 7.47 13.70
C ASN A 48 18.74 6.92 14.02
N HIS A 49 18.65 5.71 14.57
CA HIS A 49 17.37 5.07 14.95
C HIS A 49 16.55 5.96 15.90
N SER A 50 17.21 6.68 16.82
CA SER A 50 16.55 7.59 17.76
C SER A 50 15.87 8.78 17.07
N SER A 51 16.35 9.19 15.89
CA SER A 51 15.74 10.27 15.11
C SER A 51 14.45 9.81 14.44
N ILE A 52 14.37 8.54 14.03
CA ILE A 52 13.14 7.91 13.55
C ILE A 52 12.14 7.73 14.69
N TYR A 53 12.54 7.09 15.79
CA TYR A 53 11.67 6.89 16.96
C TYR A 53 11.13 8.21 17.54
N ARG A 54 11.93 9.28 17.59
CA ARG A 54 11.48 10.58 18.08
C ARG A 54 10.45 11.24 17.18
N ARG A 55 10.57 11.09 15.86
CA ARG A 55 9.66 11.74 14.89
C ARG A 55 8.34 10.98 14.75
N TRP A 56 8.39 9.65 14.75
CA TRP A 56 7.23 8.82 14.42
C TRP A 56 6.73 7.91 15.56
N GLY A 57 7.52 7.71 16.62
CA GLY A 57 7.13 6.86 17.77
C GLY A 57 7.23 5.36 17.50
N ASP A 58 6.60 4.87 16.43
CA ASP A 58 6.53 3.46 16.06
C ASP A 58 6.63 3.27 14.53
N ALA A 59 6.85 2.03 14.06
CA ALA A 59 7.07 1.78 12.64
C ALA A 59 5.78 1.91 11.84
N ARG A 60 4.62 1.61 12.43
CA ARG A 60 3.32 1.75 11.76
C ARG A 60 3.03 3.22 11.43
N THR A 61 3.25 4.11 12.38
CA THR A 61 3.09 5.56 12.22
C THR A 61 4.08 6.11 11.19
N MET A 62 5.35 5.69 11.23
CA MET A 62 6.35 6.06 10.21
C MET A 62 5.94 5.57 8.83
N ILE A 63 5.57 4.30 8.72
CA ILE A 63 5.17 3.70 7.46
C ILE A 63 3.94 4.39 6.90
N ASN A 64 2.94 4.70 7.73
CA ASN A 64 1.74 5.40 7.29
C ASN A 64 2.09 6.81 6.82
N ASP A 65 2.85 7.59 7.60
CA ASP A 65 3.30 8.94 7.19
C ASP A 65 4.08 8.91 5.86
N LEU A 66 4.93 7.91 5.67
CA LEU A 66 5.67 7.74 4.43
C LEU A 66 4.83 7.14 3.29
N ALA A 67 3.83 6.29 3.56
CA ALA A 67 2.91 5.79 2.55
C ALA A 67 1.97 6.89 2.05
N THR A 68 1.73 7.92 2.87
CA THR A 68 1.10 9.18 2.47
C THR A 68 2.03 10.05 1.62
N TYR A 69 3.16 9.55 1.09
CA TYR A 69 3.94 10.29 0.09
C TYR A 69 3.07 10.50 -1.15
N ARG A 70 2.38 11.64 -1.17
CA ARG A 70 1.35 11.96 -2.15
C ARG A 70 1.96 12.03 -3.55
N LEU A 71 1.14 11.68 -4.55
CA LEU A 71 1.23 12.37 -5.84
C LEU A 71 1.16 13.86 -5.53
N ASP A 72 2.13 14.64 -5.99
CA ASP A 72 2.29 16.10 -5.77
C ASP A 72 1.10 16.74 -5.02
N PRO A 73 1.21 17.06 -3.71
CA PRO A 73 0.07 17.47 -2.89
C PRO A 73 -0.62 18.75 -3.37
N ASP A 74 0.05 19.56 -4.19
CA ASP A 74 -0.51 20.79 -4.77
C ASP A 74 -1.22 20.55 -6.11
N ARG A 75 -1.16 19.33 -6.63
CA ARG A 75 -1.75 18.93 -7.90
C ARG A 75 -3.22 18.55 -7.70
N GLY A 76 -4.11 19.36 -8.26
CA GLY A 76 -5.53 19.01 -8.39
C GLY A 76 -5.76 17.83 -9.35
N LEU A 77 -6.97 17.26 -9.32
CA LEU A 77 -7.39 16.27 -10.31
C LEU A 77 -7.33 16.89 -11.72
N PRO A 78 -6.85 16.15 -12.76
CA PRO A 78 -6.97 16.58 -14.14
C PRO A 78 -8.42 16.97 -14.47
N ASP A 79 -8.66 18.17 -14.99
CA ASP A 79 -10.00 18.69 -15.30
C ASP A 79 -10.00 19.40 -16.65
N THR A 80 -9.76 18.63 -17.71
CA THR A 80 -9.71 19.14 -19.09
C THR A 80 -11.09 19.25 -19.73
N GLY A 81 -12.13 18.71 -19.07
CA GLY A 81 -13.49 18.59 -19.60
C GLY A 81 -13.75 17.28 -20.35
N ASP A 82 -12.72 16.46 -20.59
CA ASP A 82 -12.86 15.08 -21.08
C ASP A 82 -12.60 14.11 -19.92
N LEU A 83 -13.68 13.60 -19.33
CA LEU A 83 -13.64 12.69 -18.18
C LEU A 83 -12.78 11.44 -18.45
N ARG A 84 -12.79 10.91 -19.67
CA ARG A 84 -12.03 9.70 -20.02
C ARG A 84 -10.54 10.03 -20.12
N ALA A 85 -10.20 11.14 -20.75
CA ALA A 85 -8.82 11.62 -20.83
C ALA A 85 -8.26 11.95 -19.44
N ASP A 86 -9.07 12.58 -18.59
CA ASP A 86 -8.70 12.96 -17.23
C ASP A 86 -8.44 11.72 -16.35
N LEU A 87 -9.32 10.71 -16.40
CA LEU A 87 -9.12 9.42 -15.73
C LEU A 87 -7.87 8.69 -16.23
N THR A 88 -7.63 8.71 -17.54
CA THR A 88 -6.43 8.08 -18.14
C THR A 88 -5.16 8.75 -17.65
N THR A 89 -5.16 10.08 -17.59
CA THR A 89 -4.03 10.88 -17.09
C THR A 89 -3.74 10.56 -15.62
N TRP A 90 -4.79 10.53 -14.79
CA TRP A 90 -4.65 10.16 -13.38
C TRP A 90 -4.16 8.71 -13.18
N ALA A 91 -4.67 7.75 -13.94
CA ALA A 91 -4.19 6.36 -13.91
C ALA A 91 -2.71 6.25 -14.32
N GLN A 92 -2.27 6.99 -15.34
CA GLN A 92 -0.88 7.03 -15.77
C GLN A 92 0.05 7.60 -14.68
N GLU A 93 -0.43 8.55 -13.91
CA GLU A 93 0.32 9.11 -12.79
C GLU A 93 0.45 8.14 -11.63
N LEU A 94 -0.62 7.42 -11.29
CA LEU A 94 -0.56 6.34 -10.31
C LEU A 94 0.46 5.28 -10.73
N ILE A 95 0.40 4.82 -11.99
CA ILE A 95 1.35 3.85 -12.52
C ILE A 95 2.77 4.41 -12.47
N SER A 96 3.00 5.63 -12.93
CA SER A 96 4.32 6.26 -12.94
C SER A 96 4.88 6.44 -11.53
N HIS A 97 4.04 6.86 -10.59
CA HIS A 97 4.39 7.04 -9.19
C HIS A 97 4.80 5.72 -8.56
N TYR A 98 4.01 4.65 -8.71
CA TYR A 98 4.36 3.33 -8.16
C TYR A 98 5.42 2.59 -8.97
N SER A 99 5.74 3.06 -10.18
CA SER A 99 6.89 2.58 -10.96
C SER A 99 8.24 3.08 -10.44
N ILE A 100 8.24 3.90 -9.38
CA ILE A 100 9.46 4.31 -8.69
C ILE A 100 9.71 3.33 -7.53
N PRO A 101 10.90 2.70 -7.44
CA PRO A 101 11.19 1.65 -6.46
C PRO A 101 10.90 2.06 -5.00
N VAL A 102 11.21 3.31 -4.64
CA VAL A 102 10.96 3.80 -3.28
C VAL A 102 9.46 3.92 -3.00
N ASN A 103 8.65 4.42 -3.93
CA ASN A 103 7.21 4.56 -3.74
C ASN A 103 6.52 3.19 -3.65
N ALA A 104 6.93 2.21 -4.46
CA ALA A 104 6.45 0.84 -4.33
C ALA A 104 6.81 0.23 -2.97
N ALA A 105 8.01 0.48 -2.46
CA ALA A 105 8.43 0.03 -1.14
C ALA A 105 7.62 0.69 -0.02
N LEU A 106 7.30 1.99 -0.14
CA LEU A 106 6.46 2.72 0.80
C LEU A 106 5.02 2.18 0.82
N LEU A 107 4.42 1.95 -0.36
CA LEU A 107 3.11 1.33 -0.48
C LEU A 107 3.07 -0.06 0.15
N ARG A 108 4.10 -0.89 -0.07
CA ARG A 108 4.21 -2.24 0.53
C ARG A 108 4.38 -2.18 2.04
N GLY A 109 5.18 -1.24 2.52
CA GLY A 109 5.27 -0.94 3.94
C GLY A 109 3.88 -0.61 4.49
N GLY A 110 3.19 0.34 3.86
CA GLY A 110 1.84 0.78 4.22
C GLY A 110 0.85 -0.38 4.30
N ALA A 111 0.86 -1.24 3.29
CA ALA A 111 0.02 -2.44 3.24
C ALA A 111 0.36 -3.43 4.37
N ALA A 112 1.63 -3.61 4.72
CA ALA A 112 2.06 -4.49 5.80
C ALA A 112 1.73 -3.93 7.20
N ALA A 113 1.63 -2.60 7.31
CA ALA A 113 1.30 -1.88 8.54
C ALA A 113 -0.19 -1.52 8.65
N ALA A 114 -0.99 -1.86 7.65
CA ALA A 114 -2.42 -1.58 7.62
C ALA A 114 -3.10 -2.22 8.84
N GLY A 115 -3.84 -1.40 9.59
CA GLY A 115 -4.62 -1.82 10.76
C GLY A 115 -6.09 -1.99 10.40
N GLU A 116 -6.95 -1.89 11.41
CA GLU A 116 -8.42 -1.87 11.22
C GLU A 116 -8.90 -0.59 10.51
N ASP A 117 -8.13 0.50 10.61
CA ASP A 117 -8.42 1.78 9.98
C ASP A 117 -7.72 1.94 8.63
N GLU A 118 -8.34 2.73 7.76
CA GLU A 118 -7.77 3.07 6.46
C GLU A 118 -6.57 4.02 6.57
N SER A 119 -5.50 3.71 5.83
CA SER A 119 -4.37 4.62 5.67
C SER A 119 -4.78 5.89 4.92
N ASP A 120 -4.10 7.01 5.21
CA ASP A 120 -4.35 8.29 4.55
C ASP A 120 -4.15 8.20 3.02
N CYS A 121 -3.19 7.40 2.56
CA CYS A 121 -3.01 7.08 1.13
C CYS A 121 -4.30 6.55 0.49
N LEU A 122 -4.94 5.55 1.10
CA LEU A 122 -6.17 4.96 0.55
C LEU A 122 -7.36 5.92 0.66
N ARG A 123 -7.42 6.71 1.74
CA ARG A 123 -8.44 7.75 1.90
C ARG A 123 -8.33 8.82 0.81
N ASP A 124 -7.13 9.33 0.55
CA ASP A 124 -6.87 10.33 -0.50
C ASP A 124 -7.31 9.80 -1.88
N ARG A 125 -6.98 8.54 -2.22
CA ARG A 125 -7.41 7.91 -3.48
C ARG A 125 -8.94 7.78 -3.59
N ARG A 126 -9.65 7.51 -2.49
CA ARG A 126 -11.13 7.50 -2.49
C ARG A 126 -11.72 8.88 -2.68
N THR A 127 -11.15 9.90 -2.06
CA THR A 127 -11.57 11.29 -2.27
C THR A 127 -11.40 11.70 -3.72
N GLU A 128 -10.27 11.37 -4.34
CA GLU A 128 -10.01 11.59 -5.76
C GLU A 128 -11.00 10.84 -6.67
N ALA A 129 -11.23 9.56 -6.39
CA ALA A 129 -12.20 8.73 -7.12
C ALA A 129 -13.63 9.28 -7.04
N ALA A 130 -14.05 9.70 -5.85
CA ALA A 130 -15.35 10.36 -5.65
C ALA A 130 -15.43 11.70 -6.42
N GLY A 131 -14.32 12.43 -6.51
CA GLY A 131 -14.20 13.65 -7.30
C GLY A 131 -14.50 13.42 -8.80
N PHE A 132 -13.99 12.34 -9.39
CA PHE A 132 -14.33 11.96 -10.77
C PHE A 132 -15.78 11.51 -10.91
N ALA A 133 -16.28 10.69 -9.99
CA ALA A 133 -17.65 10.18 -10.05
C ALA A 133 -18.72 11.29 -9.91
N ALA A 134 -18.38 12.40 -9.26
CA ALA A 134 -19.26 13.57 -9.11
C ALA A 134 -19.31 14.48 -10.36
N ARG A 135 -18.49 14.24 -11.39
CA ARG A 135 -18.45 15.09 -12.59
C ARG A 135 -19.67 14.89 -13.49
N PRO A 136 -20.14 15.95 -14.18
CA PRO A 136 -21.20 15.82 -15.16
C PRO A 136 -20.88 14.77 -16.23
N GLY A 137 -21.85 13.89 -16.53
CA GLY A 137 -21.68 12.83 -17.52
C GLY A 137 -20.95 11.58 -17.01
N SER A 138 -20.53 11.54 -15.74
CA SER A 138 -20.07 10.30 -15.11
C SER A 138 -21.21 9.27 -15.08
N THR A 139 -20.89 8.03 -15.46
CA THR A 139 -21.80 6.88 -15.44
C THR A 139 -21.35 5.82 -14.44
N PHE A 140 -20.38 6.12 -13.58
CA PHE A 140 -19.76 5.20 -12.64
C PHE A 140 -19.71 5.79 -11.23
N THR A 141 -19.57 4.93 -10.22
CA THR A 141 -19.40 5.32 -8.81
C THR A 141 -17.92 5.47 -8.45
N GLY A 142 -17.63 6.15 -7.35
CA GLY A 142 -16.27 6.21 -6.80
C GLY A 142 -15.72 4.82 -6.47
N ASP A 143 -16.56 3.91 -5.97
CA ASP A 143 -16.16 2.53 -5.68
C ASP A 143 -15.79 1.78 -6.96
N GLN A 144 -16.51 1.97 -8.07
CA GLN A 144 -16.11 1.38 -9.35
C GLN A 144 -14.77 1.92 -9.85
N VAL A 145 -14.48 3.21 -9.64
CA VAL A 145 -13.15 3.78 -9.94
C VAL A 145 -12.07 3.11 -9.08
N ILE A 146 -12.35 2.88 -7.79
CA ILE A 146 -11.41 2.14 -6.93
C ILE A 146 -11.21 0.72 -7.43
N ASP A 147 -12.28 -0.03 -7.64
CA ASP A 147 -12.23 -1.47 -7.93
C ASP A 147 -11.66 -1.78 -9.31
N LEU A 148 -11.97 -0.96 -10.32
CA LEU A 148 -11.63 -1.22 -11.72
C LEU A 148 -10.38 -0.47 -12.20
N LEU A 149 -9.94 0.58 -11.51
CA LEU A 149 -8.79 1.39 -11.91
C LEU A 149 -7.69 1.43 -10.85
N VAL A 150 -8.01 1.79 -9.60
CA VAL A 150 -6.98 1.95 -8.56
C VAL A 150 -6.47 0.62 -8.03
N ALA A 151 -7.37 -0.29 -7.65
CA ALA A 151 -7.03 -1.57 -7.03
C ALA A 151 -6.17 -2.46 -7.94
N PRO A 152 -6.40 -2.58 -9.25
CA PRO A 152 -5.52 -3.34 -10.14
C PRO A 152 -4.09 -2.79 -10.21
N ILE A 153 -3.91 -1.46 -10.12
CA ILE A 153 -2.58 -0.82 -10.09
C ILE A 153 -1.90 -1.09 -8.75
N VAL A 154 -2.61 -0.84 -7.64
CA VAL A 154 -2.10 -1.04 -6.27
C VAL A 154 -1.73 -2.51 -6.02
N TYR A 155 -2.59 -3.44 -6.44
CA TYR A 155 -2.32 -4.89 -6.34
C TYR A 155 -1.00 -5.26 -7.02
N ARG A 156 -0.78 -4.79 -8.25
CA ARG A 156 0.45 -5.05 -9.00
C ARG A 156 1.65 -4.39 -8.33
N ALA A 157 1.51 -3.16 -7.83
CA ALA A 157 2.59 -2.47 -7.14
C ALA A 157 3.03 -3.18 -5.85
N ILE A 158 2.08 -3.79 -5.13
CA ILE A 158 2.35 -4.56 -3.90
C ILE A 158 2.97 -5.92 -4.23
N PHE A 159 2.37 -6.69 -5.12
CA PHE A 159 2.66 -8.12 -5.27
C PHE A 159 3.56 -8.48 -6.46
N LEU A 160 3.69 -7.61 -7.46
CA LEU A 160 4.50 -7.84 -8.67
C LEU A 160 5.76 -6.95 -8.68
N PRO A 161 6.68 -7.10 -9.64
CA PRO A 161 7.79 -6.17 -9.79
C PRO A 161 7.29 -4.72 -9.93
N TRP A 162 8.00 -3.80 -9.26
CA TRP A 162 7.67 -2.38 -9.24
C TRP A 162 7.68 -1.73 -10.63
N THR A 163 8.22 -2.39 -11.66
CA THR A 163 8.22 -1.89 -13.04
C THR A 163 6.83 -1.89 -13.70
N LEU A 164 5.82 -2.51 -13.08
CA LEU A 164 4.42 -2.53 -13.53
C LEU A 164 4.22 -2.81 -15.04
N PRO A 165 4.86 -3.83 -15.63
CA PRO A 165 4.91 -4.01 -17.09
C PRO A 165 3.55 -4.31 -17.74
N GLU A 166 2.58 -4.80 -16.95
CA GLU A 166 1.22 -5.15 -17.41
C GLU A 166 0.17 -4.11 -16.98
N ALA A 167 0.57 -2.99 -16.38
CA ALA A 167 -0.35 -1.93 -16.01
C ALA A 167 -0.63 -1.04 -17.23
N ASP A 168 -1.86 -1.06 -17.71
CA ASP A 168 -2.31 -0.20 -18.80
C ASP A 168 -3.51 0.66 -18.36
N ALA A 169 -3.24 1.96 -18.19
CA ALA A 169 -4.24 2.95 -17.84
C ALA A 169 -5.44 2.95 -18.78
N ARG A 170 -5.22 2.78 -20.09
CA ARG A 170 -6.31 2.82 -21.07
C ARG A 170 -7.22 1.62 -20.91
N THR A 171 -6.66 0.42 -20.80
CA THR A 171 -7.45 -0.80 -20.56
C THR A 171 -8.35 -0.65 -19.31
N TYR A 172 -7.82 -0.15 -18.19
CA TYR A 172 -8.62 0.03 -16.96
C TYR A 172 -9.72 1.08 -17.11
N VAL A 173 -9.43 2.21 -17.77
CA VAL A 173 -10.43 3.25 -18.04
C VAL A 173 -11.50 2.76 -19.01
N ASP A 174 -11.12 2.02 -20.04
CA ASP A 174 -12.04 1.42 -21.00
C ASP A 174 -13.00 0.45 -20.31
N GLU A 175 -12.49 -0.41 -19.43
CA GLU A 175 -13.30 -1.34 -18.64
C GLU A 175 -14.26 -0.61 -17.69
N LEU A 176 -13.78 0.42 -16.99
CA LEU A 176 -14.59 1.25 -16.11
C LEU A 176 -15.74 1.93 -16.87
N CYS A 177 -15.45 2.60 -17.99
CA CYS A 177 -16.46 3.29 -18.78
C CYS A 177 -17.47 2.33 -19.45
N ASN A 178 -17.08 1.08 -19.71
CA ASN A 178 -17.96 0.07 -20.29
C ASN A 178 -18.87 -0.62 -19.24
N ARG A 179 -18.67 -0.36 -17.94
CA ARG A 179 -19.48 -0.90 -16.84
C ARG A 179 -20.19 0.23 -16.09
N PRO A 180 -21.29 0.77 -16.64
CA PRO A 180 -22.06 1.80 -15.94
C PRO A 180 -22.64 1.26 -14.62
N ALA A 181 -22.82 2.17 -13.66
CA ALA A 181 -23.46 1.93 -12.37
C ALA A 181 -24.94 1.58 -12.49
#